data_AF-I3T5M1-F1
#
_entry.id   AF-I3T5M1-F1
#
_cell.length_a   1.000
_cell.length_b   1.000
_cell.length_c   1.000
_cell.angle_alpha   90.00
_cell.angle_beta   90.00
_cell.angle_gamma   90.00
#
_symmetry.space_group_name_H-M   'P 1'
#
loop_
_entity.id
_entity.type
_entity.pdbx_description
1 polymer ?
#
loop_
_entity_poly.entity_id
_entity_poly.type
_entity_poly.pdbx_seq_one_letter_code
_entity_poly.pdbx_strand_id
1 'polypeptide(L)'
;MLCGEMPFGSWRENELDTVAKIAKRKLNLPETFSPDAVDLISKLLDVEENTRLGSQGSDSVKSHSWFNGIDWEALRHHAFPVPPEIVSRITQYLEVRYEDSSASVESPLEEVEELNVPEWFEDW
;
A
#
# COMPACT_ATOMS: atom_id res chain seq x y z
N MET A 1 -1.93 -4.46 4.61
CA MET A 1 -2.92 -3.63 5.32
C MET A 1 -3.47 -4.43 6.49
N LEU A 2 -3.64 -3.80 7.66
CA LEU A 2 -4.11 -4.47 8.89
C LEU A 2 -5.61 -4.29 9.16
N CYS A 3 -6.18 -3.16 8.74
CA CYS A 3 -7.61 -2.90 8.74
C CYS A 3 -7.98 -2.27 7.38
N GLY A 4 -9.21 -2.50 6.92
CA GLY A 4 -9.76 -1.90 5.71
C GLY A 4 -10.35 -0.50 5.90
N GLU A 5 -10.35 0.00 7.14
CA GLU A 5 -10.88 1.32 7.49
C GLU A 5 -9.76 2.35 7.70
N MET A 6 -10.08 3.63 7.51
CA MET A 6 -9.13 4.73 7.70
C MET A 6 -8.91 5.04 9.20
N PRO A 7 -7.70 5.44 9.61
CA PRO A 7 -7.38 5.64 11.03
C PRO A 7 -8.05 6.87 11.69
N PHE A 8 -8.44 7.89 10.91
CA PHE A 8 -8.98 9.15 11.45
C PHE A 8 -10.32 9.59 10.84
N GLY A 9 -10.92 8.79 9.96
CA GLY A 9 -12.11 9.19 9.21
C GLY A 9 -12.96 8.01 8.75
N SER A 10 -14.18 8.30 8.34
CA SER A 10 -15.01 7.39 7.56
C SER A 10 -15.71 8.15 6.45
N TRP A 11 -16.30 7.45 5.48
CA TRP A 11 -17.05 8.10 4.39
C TRP A 11 -18.21 8.98 4.88
N ARG A 12 -18.66 8.81 6.13
CA ARG A 12 -19.78 9.56 6.73
C ARG A 12 -19.34 10.74 7.60
N GLU A 13 -18.05 10.93 7.84
CA GLU A 13 -17.57 11.96 8.77
C GLU A 13 -17.27 13.28 8.06
N ASN A 14 -17.48 14.37 8.80
CA ASN A 14 -17.15 15.71 8.34
C ASN A 14 -15.63 15.88 8.22
N GLU A 15 -15.19 16.64 7.21
CA GLU A 15 -13.76 16.90 6.95
C GLU A 15 -13.10 17.60 8.15
N LEU A 16 -13.76 18.59 8.73
CA LEU A 16 -13.23 19.33 9.89
C LEU A 16 -13.02 18.41 11.10
N ASP A 17 -13.90 17.43 11.30
CA ASP A 17 -13.77 16.46 12.40
C ASP A 17 -12.59 15.51 12.13
N THR A 18 -12.41 15.10 10.88
CA THR A 18 -11.27 14.27 10.46
C THR A 18 -9.95 15.00 10.69
N VAL A 19 -9.85 16.26 10.26
CA VAL A 19 -8.67 17.11 10.49
C VAL A 19 -8.41 17.30 12.00
N ALA A 20 -9.46 17.52 12.80
CA ALA A 20 -9.34 17.65 14.24
C ALA A 20 -8.84 16.34 14.89
N LYS A 21 -9.25 15.17 14.39
CA LYS A 21 -8.76 13.87 14.88
C LYS A 21 -7.31 13.63 14.52
N ILE A 22 -6.89 13.99 13.31
CA ILE A 22 -5.48 13.92 12.87
C ILE A 22 -4.62 14.80 13.78
N ALA A 23 -5.00 16.08 13.93
CA ALA A 23 -4.25 17.05 14.73
C ALA A 23 -4.14 16.63 16.21
N LYS A 24 -5.16 15.96 16.75
CA LYS A 24 -5.18 15.47 18.13
C LYS A 24 -4.66 14.04 18.30
N ARG A 25 -4.23 13.38 17.22
CA ARG A 25 -3.81 11.98 17.22
C ARG A 25 -4.84 11.02 17.83
N LYS A 26 -6.13 11.28 17.62
CA LYS A 26 -7.21 10.47 18.17
C LYS A 26 -7.42 9.20 17.33
N LEU A 27 -6.53 8.23 17.53
CA LEU A 27 -6.57 6.91 16.89
C LEU A 27 -7.49 5.96 17.66
N ASN A 28 -8.36 5.26 16.93
CA ASN A 28 -9.09 4.10 17.47
C ASN A 28 -8.52 2.85 16.80
N LEU A 29 -7.62 2.16 17.50
CA LEU A 29 -7.03 0.91 17.02
C LEU A 29 -7.85 -0.28 17.55
N PRO A 30 -8.20 -1.26 16.70
CA PRO A 30 -8.89 -2.47 17.15
C PRO A 30 -8.08 -3.24 18.18
N GLU A 31 -8.74 -3.81 19.19
CA GLU A 31 -8.12 -4.68 20.20
C GLU A 31 -7.55 -5.99 19.60
N THR A 32 -7.94 -6.32 18.36
CA THR A 32 -7.42 -7.47 17.61
C THR A 32 -5.99 -7.28 17.13
N PHE A 33 -5.44 -6.06 17.21
CA PHE A 33 -4.08 -5.79 16.76
C PHE A 33 -3.06 -6.30 17.78
N SER A 34 -1.99 -6.89 17.26
CA SER A 34 -0.87 -7.28 18.11
C SER A 34 -0.20 -6.03 18.75
N PRO A 35 0.47 -6.19 19.90
CA PRO A 35 1.20 -5.09 20.55
C PRO A 35 2.22 -4.42 19.61
N ASP A 36 2.93 -5.21 18.80
CA ASP A 36 3.93 -4.69 17.85
C ASP A 36 3.28 -3.87 16.73
N ALA A 37 2.09 -4.25 16.27
CA ALA A 37 1.33 -3.48 15.29
C ALA A 37 0.87 -2.15 15.87
N VAL A 38 0.33 -2.18 17.09
CA VAL A 38 -0.15 -0.97 17.79
C VAL A 38 1.00 -0.01 18.03
N ASP A 39 2.16 -0.50 18.46
CA ASP A 39 3.36 0.29 18.69
C ASP A 39 3.89 0.91 17.38
N LEU A 40 3.96 0.11 16.30
CA LEU A 40 4.38 0.59 14.98
C LEU A 40 3.45 1.71 14.47
N ILE A 41 2.15 1.48 14.46
CA ILE A 41 1.16 2.45 13.96
C ILE A 41 1.22 3.72 14.78
N SER A 42 1.32 3.58 16.10
CA SER A 42 1.46 4.71 17.01
C SER A 42 2.71 5.53 16.68
N LYS A 43 3.89 4.91 16.52
CA LYS A 43 5.11 5.68 16.27
C LYS A 43 5.16 6.30 14.87
N LEU A 44 4.53 5.68 13.87
CA LEU A 44 4.40 6.22 12.52
C LEU A 44 3.42 7.40 12.44
N LEU A 45 2.29 7.32 13.15
CA LEU A 45 1.27 8.36 13.17
C LEU A 45 1.49 9.38 14.30
N ASP A 46 2.76 9.72 14.52
CA ASP A 46 3.12 10.76 15.47
C ASP A 46 2.89 12.16 14.91
N VAL A 47 2.30 13.03 15.73
CA VAL A 47 1.99 14.42 15.34
C VAL A 47 3.30 15.20 15.24
N GLU A 48 4.20 14.97 16.20
CA GLU A 48 5.51 15.57 16.23
C GLU A 48 6.43 14.91 15.18
N GLU A 49 6.82 15.68 14.17
CA GLU A 49 7.63 15.19 13.05
C GLU A 49 8.97 14.63 13.51
N ASN A 50 9.64 15.31 14.44
CA ASN A 50 10.99 14.93 14.89
C ASN A 50 11.01 13.58 15.63
N THR A 51 9.93 13.24 16.36
CA THR A 51 9.82 11.98 17.10
C THR A 51 9.14 10.88 16.28
N ARG A 52 8.52 11.24 15.15
CA ARG A 52 7.89 10.28 14.24
C ARG A 52 8.88 9.24 13.77
N LEU A 53 8.48 7.97 13.84
CA LEU A 53 9.29 6.87 13.33
C LEU A 53 9.60 7.08 11.85
N GLY A 54 10.88 7.03 11.49
CA GLY A 54 11.34 7.28 10.14
C GLY A 54 11.80 8.71 9.87
N SER A 55 11.62 9.65 10.81
CA SER A 55 12.07 11.04 10.65
C SER A 55 13.59 11.16 10.45
N GLN A 56 14.36 10.27 11.08
CA GLN A 56 15.82 10.19 10.98
C GLN A 56 16.30 9.18 9.92
N GLY A 57 15.40 8.71 9.05
CA GLY A 57 15.70 7.76 7.99
C GLY A 57 14.99 6.42 8.14
N SER A 58 15.06 5.61 7.08
CA SER A 58 14.28 4.37 6.95
C SER A 58 14.69 3.27 7.94
N ASP A 59 15.91 3.34 8.49
CA ASP A 59 16.46 2.23 9.26
C ASP A 59 15.76 2.05 10.61
N SER A 60 15.24 3.13 11.21
CA SER A 60 14.42 3.03 12.43
C SER A 60 13.10 2.27 12.17
N VAL A 61 12.55 2.40 10.97
CA VAL A 61 11.33 1.65 10.58
C VAL A 61 11.68 0.19 10.38
N LYS A 62 12.78 -0.08 9.64
CA LYS A 62 13.23 -1.45 9.33
C LYS A 62 13.60 -2.26 10.58
N SER A 63 14.15 -1.59 11.60
CA SER A 63 14.56 -2.23 12.86
C SER A 63 13.42 -2.43 13.86
N HIS A 64 12.19 -2.03 13.54
CA HIS A 64 11.05 -2.17 14.44
C HIS A 64 10.68 -3.64 14.65
N SER A 65 10.25 -4.03 15.85
CA SER A 65 9.88 -5.41 16.20
C SER A 65 8.85 -6.03 15.25
N TRP A 66 7.93 -5.21 14.75
CA TRP A 66 6.94 -5.60 13.74
C TRP A 66 7.56 -6.21 12.45
N PHE A 67 8.76 -5.77 12.08
CA PHE A 67 9.49 -6.28 10.91
C PHE A 67 10.62 -7.24 11.28
N ASN A 68 10.62 -7.77 12.50
CA ASN A 68 11.62 -8.75 12.91
C ASN A 68 11.57 -9.99 12.00
N GLY A 69 12.74 -10.44 11.54
CA GLY A 69 12.87 -11.56 10.61
C GLY A 69 12.73 -11.20 9.12
N ILE A 70 12.49 -9.94 8.76
CA ILE A 70 12.52 -9.51 7.36
C ILE A 70 13.98 -9.33 6.90
N ASP A 71 14.34 -10.07 5.86
CA ASP A 71 15.57 -9.84 5.10
C ASP A 71 15.33 -8.75 4.05
N TRP A 72 15.76 -7.54 4.38
CA TRP A 72 15.61 -6.36 3.53
C TRP A 72 16.46 -6.42 2.25
N GLU A 73 17.54 -7.19 2.24
CA GLU A 73 18.41 -7.35 1.07
C GLU A 73 17.82 -8.36 0.09
N ALA A 74 17.34 -9.50 0.59
CA ALA A 74 16.57 -10.45 -0.21
C ALA A 74 15.31 -9.79 -0.82
N LEU A 75 14.62 -8.94 -0.04
CA LEU A 75 13.47 -8.17 -0.54
C LEU A 75 13.88 -7.21 -1.67
N ARG A 76 14.99 -6.49 -1.52
CA ARG A 76 15.53 -5.59 -2.56
C ARG A 76 15.89 -6.34 -3.84
N HIS A 77 16.39 -7.57 -3.73
CA HIS A 77 16.73 -8.42 -4.86
C HIS A 77 15.57 -9.25 -5.40
N HIS A 78 14.34 -9.02 -4.94
CA HIS A 78 13.14 -9.77 -5.32
C HIS A 78 13.27 -11.28 -5.09
N ALA A 79 14.14 -11.68 -4.16
CA ALA A 79 14.39 -13.07 -3.80
C ALA A 79 13.50 -13.55 -2.63
N PHE A 80 12.73 -12.63 -2.03
CA PHE A 80 11.82 -12.97 -0.95
C PHE A 80 10.61 -13.77 -1.48
N PRO A 81 10.28 -14.93 -0.88
CA PRO A 81 9.19 -15.76 -1.35
C PRO A 81 7.85 -15.07 -1.19
N VAL A 82 7.03 -15.10 -2.25
CA VAL A 82 5.65 -14.60 -2.21
C VAL A 82 4.77 -15.67 -1.55
N PRO A 83 3.90 -15.31 -0.57
CA PRO A 83 2.96 -16.25 0.00
C PRO A 83 2.07 -16.91 -1.07
N PRO A 84 1.89 -18.25 -1.02
CA PRO A 84 1.19 -18.99 -2.06
C PRO A 84 -0.29 -18.57 -2.21
N GLU A 85 -0.90 -18.09 -1.13
CA GLU A 85 -2.28 -17.59 -1.15
C GLU A 85 -2.42 -16.35 -2.04
N ILE A 86 -1.40 -15.50 -2.08
CA ILE A 86 -1.40 -14.31 -2.94
C ILE A 86 -1.27 -14.73 -4.40
N VAL A 87 -0.36 -15.66 -4.69
CA VAL A 87 -0.16 -16.20 -6.06
C VAL A 87 -1.44 -16.85 -6.57
N SER A 88 -2.10 -17.66 -5.74
CA SER A 88 -3.37 -18.32 -6.07
C SER A 88 -4.48 -17.30 -6.38
N ARG A 89 -4.65 -16.27 -5.54
CA ARG A 89 -5.67 -15.22 -5.75
C ARG A 89 -5.44 -14.44 -7.04
N ILE A 90 -4.19 -14.12 -7.36
CA ILE A 90 -3.84 -13.40 -8.59
C ILE A 90 -4.12 -14.29 -9.80
N THR A 91 -3.71 -15.56 -9.77
CA THR A 91 -3.92 -16.51 -10.87
C THR A 91 -5.41 -16.67 -11.19
N GLN A 92 -6.24 -16.90 -10.17
CA GLN A 92 -7.69 -17.02 -10.33
C GLN A 92 -8.30 -15.74 -10.94
N TYR A 93 -7.88 -14.56 -10.47
CA TYR A 93 -8.38 -13.30 -11.01
C TYR A 93 -8.05 -13.11 -12.49
N LEU A 94 -6.85 -13.50 -12.90
CA LEU A 94 -6.42 -13.42 -14.29
C LEU A 94 -7.20 -14.40 -15.17
N GLU A 95 -7.35 -15.66 -14.74
CA GLU A 95 -8.13 -16.67 -15.45
C GLU A 95 -9.58 -16.19 -15.72
N VAL A 96 -10.25 -15.66 -14.70
CA VAL A 96 -11.62 -15.11 -14.85
C VAL A 96 -11.69 -13.99 -15.89
N ARG A 97 -10.68 -13.10 -15.96
CA ARG A 97 -10.65 -12.01 -16.94
C ARG A 97 -10.32 -12.45 -18.36
N TYR A 98 -9.51 -13.50 -18.51
CA TYR A 98 -9.21 -14.08 -19.81
C TYR A 98 -10.45 -14.73 -20.42
N GLU A 99 -11.26 -15.43 -19.62
CA GLU A 99 -12.50 -16.03 -20.08
C GLU A 99 -13.54 -14.98 -20.50
N ASP A 100 -13.65 -13.86 -19.76
CA ASP A 100 -14.57 -12.75 -20.08
C ASP A 100 -14.15 -11.98 -21.36
N SER A 101 -12.83 -11.91 -21.62
CA SER A 101 -12.28 -11.29 -22.84
C SER A 101 -12.42 -12.18 -24.09
N SER A 102 -12.59 -13.49 -23.91
CA SER A 102 -12.78 -14.43 -25.03
C SER A 102 -14.18 -14.39 -25.66
N ALA A 103 -15.13 -13.64 -25.06
CA ALA A 103 -16.48 -13.44 -25.57
C ALA A 103 -16.63 -12.31 -26.61
N SER A 104 -15.53 -11.67 -27.04
CA SER A 104 -15.54 -10.67 -28.13
C SER A 104 -14.28 -10.76 -28.97
N VAL A 105 -14.27 -11.72 -29.89
CA VAL A 105 -13.41 -11.69 -31.09
C VAL A 105 -14.35 -11.23 -32.20
N GLU A 106 -14.21 -10.02 -32.74
CA GLU A 106 -13.27 -9.75 -33.83
C GLU A 106 -13.07 -8.23 -33.98
N SER A 107 -11.82 -7.75 -34.07
CA SER A 107 -11.53 -6.43 -34.63
C SER A 107 -10.27 -6.52 -35.50
N PRO A 108 -10.31 -6.08 -36.78
CA PRO A 108 -9.22 -6.28 -37.72
C PRO A 108 -7.91 -5.60 -37.29
N LEU A 109 -6.80 -6.28 -37.58
CA LEU A 109 -5.44 -5.76 -37.44
C LEU A 109 -5.26 -4.53 -38.35
N GLU A 110 -5.17 -3.34 -37.75
CA GLU A 110 -4.59 -2.17 -38.41
C GLU A 110 -3.21 -1.86 -37.82
N GLU A 111 -2.27 -1.92 -38.74
CA GLU A 111 -0.91 -1.39 -38.82
C GLU A 111 -0.47 -0.41 -37.70
N VAL A 112 0.71 -0.68 -37.16
CA VAL A 112 1.39 0.14 -36.16
C VAL A 112 1.78 1.49 -36.78
N GLU A 113 0.93 2.51 -36.64
CA GLU A 113 1.35 3.90 -36.79
C GLU A 113 1.93 4.43 -35.47
N GLU A 114 3.11 5.04 -35.61
CA GLU A 114 3.97 5.57 -34.55
C GLU A 114 3.19 6.39 -33.51
N LEU A 115 3.21 5.94 -32.26
CA LEU A 115 2.68 6.70 -31.15
C LEU A 115 3.58 7.91 -30.91
N ASN A 116 3.08 9.07 -31.35
CA ASN A 116 3.58 10.40 -31.05
C ASN A 116 3.71 10.56 -29.53
N VAL A 117 4.94 10.47 -29.01
CA VAL A 117 5.25 10.70 -27.60
C VAL A 117 5.03 12.19 -27.32
N PRO A 118 4.10 12.57 -26.44
CA PRO A 118 3.85 13.98 -26.16
C PRO A 118 5.06 14.62 -25.45
N GLU A 119 5.50 15.78 -25.95
CA GLU A 119 6.69 16.51 -25.48
C GLU A 119 6.69 16.85 -23.98
N TRP A 120 5.57 16.76 -23.26
CA TRP A 120 5.53 17.05 -21.82
C TRP A 120 6.10 15.93 -20.94
N PHE A 121 6.51 14.79 -21.53
CA PHE A 121 7.12 13.67 -20.81
C PHE A 121 8.64 13.78 -20.64
N GLU A 122 9.30 14.79 -21.23
CA GLU A 122 10.76 14.94 -21.18
C GLU A 122 11.29 15.80 -20.01
N ASP A 123 10.41 16.38 -19.20
CA ASP A 123 10.80 17.30 -18.12
C ASP A 123 10.73 16.68 -16.69
N TRP A 124 10.89 15.36 -16.55
CA TRP A 124 10.99 14.70 -15.23
C TRP A 124 12.23 13.83 -15.03
#